data_AF-A0A0T6B904-F1
#
_entry.id   AF-A0A0T6B904-F1
#
_cell.length_a   1.000
_cell.length_b   1.000
_cell.length_c   1.000
_cell.angle_alpha   90.00
_cell.angle_beta   90.00
_cell.angle_gamma   90.00
#
_symmetry.space_group_name_H-M   'P 1'
#
loop_
_entity.id
_entity.type
_entity.pdbx_description
1 polymer ?
#
loop_
_entity_poly.entity_id
_entity_poly.type
_entity_poly.pdbx_seq_one_letter_code
_entity_poly.pdbx_strand_id
1 'polypeptide(L)'
;METKVFSSSLDDIEDNSILRRGIPVAHSIYGIPSTLNASNYIMFIALQRCQDLNHADATTVYTEQLLELHRGQGMEIYWRDNFICPSEEEYCQMTMKKTGGLFMLAIRLMQLFSENKSDFSKLTSILGLFFQIRDDYLNLCSEDYHQNKSYCEDLTEGKFSFPLIHAIRSHPHDHQIIQILRQRTTKPELKKHCLSLLTKFGSFEYTLKKMQQLRKEAFAEVKKLGDNAEMEEVLKAMFTIPYPAE
;
A
#
# COMPACT_ATOMS: atom_id res chain seq x y z
N MET A 1 -5.49 -13.83 7.40
CA MET A 1 -5.00 -12.98 8.50
C MET A 1 -3.48 -13.08 8.63
N GLU A 2 -2.91 -14.29 8.66
CA GLU A 2 -1.46 -14.57 8.76
C GLU A 2 -0.63 -13.93 7.63
N THR A 3 -1.10 -13.97 6.38
CA THR A 3 -0.39 -13.37 5.23
C THR A 3 -0.16 -11.85 5.37
N LYS A 4 -1.11 -11.15 5.98
CA LYS A 4 -1.00 -9.69 6.21
C LYS A 4 -0.04 -9.36 7.35
N VAL A 5 0.09 -10.27 8.33
CA VAL A 5 0.96 -10.09 9.49
C VAL A 5 2.42 -10.21 9.08
N PHE A 6 2.82 -11.25 8.34
CA PHE A 6 4.22 -11.36 7.93
C PHE A 6 4.61 -10.23 6.97
N SER A 7 3.74 -9.90 6.00
CA SER A 7 4.04 -8.87 5.01
C SER A 7 4.27 -7.52 5.67
N SER A 8 3.50 -7.19 6.71
CA SER A 8 3.68 -5.96 7.48
C SER A 8 5.03 -5.89 8.19
N SER A 9 5.48 -6.98 8.80
CA SER A 9 6.75 -7.01 9.56
C SER A 9 7.97 -6.99 8.66
N LEU A 10 7.90 -7.61 7.46
CA LEU A 10 8.96 -7.52 6.45
C LEU A 10 9.05 -6.10 5.88
N ASP A 11 7.92 -5.52 5.52
CA ASP A 11 7.80 -4.14 5.02
C ASP A 11 8.43 -3.15 6.03
N ASP A 12 8.13 -3.26 7.33
CA ASP A 12 8.77 -2.43 8.37
C ASP A 12 10.30 -2.54 8.40
N ILE A 13 10.86 -3.74 8.16
CA ILE A 13 12.31 -3.95 8.10
C ILE A 13 12.88 -3.33 6.81
N GLU A 14 12.22 -3.58 5.68
CA GLU A 14 12.65 -3.13 4.35
C GLU A 14 12.61 -1.60 4.22
N ASP A 15 11.67 -0.96 4.90
CA ASP A 15 11.48 0.49 4.96
C ASP A 15 12.24 1.15 6.12
N ASN A 16 12.76 0.37 7.08
CA ASN A 16 13.41 0.89 8.29
C ASN A 16 12.46 1.81 9.09
N SER A 17 11.19 1.42 9.18
CA SER A 17 10.13 2.13 9.91
C SER A 17 10.40 2.12 11.41
N ILE A 18 9.90 3.12 12.14
CA ILE A 18 10.14 3.25 13.59
C ILE A 18 8.94 2.75 14.40
N LEU A 19 7.73 3.06 13.94
CA LEU A 19 6.47 2.75 14.62
C LEU A 19 5.50 2.05 13.69
N ARG A 20 4.72 1.12 14.24
CA ARG A 20 3.54 0.55 13.57
C ARG A 20 2.37 0.58 14.54
N ARG A 21 1.30 1.31 14.19
CA ARG A 21 0.10 1.48 15.03
C ARG A 21 0.42 2.05 16.43
N GLY A 22 1.34 3.01 16.48
CA GLY A 22 1.71 3.73 17.70
C GLY A 22 2.62 2.95 18.64
N ILE A 23 3.03 1.73 18.28
CA ILE A 23 3.98 0.92 19.05
C ILE A 23 5.29 0.73 18.27
N PRO A 24 6.43 0.55 18.95
CA PRO A 24 7.69 0.24 18.29
C PRO A 24 7.59 -1.00 17.42
N VAL A 25 8.18 -0.95 16.23
CA VAL A 25 8.23 -2.07 15.28
C VAL A 25 8.92 -3.30 15.90
N ALA A 26 8.50 -4.49 15.48
CA ALA A 26 9.00 -5.74 16.07
C ALA A 26 10.54 -5.87 15.99
N HIS A 27 11.15 -5.40 14.89
CA HIS A 27 12.58 -5.49 14.71
C HIS A 27 13.39 -4.55 15.62
N SER A 28 12.78 -3.48 16.15
CA SER A 28 13.43 -2.62 17.15
C SER A 28 13.44 -3.24 18.55
N ILE A 29 12.51 -4.16 18.83
CA ILE A 29 12.40 -4.86 20.13
C ILE A 29 13.18 -6.18 20.11
N TYR A 30 12.97 -6.99 19.07
CA TYR A 30 13.47 -8.38 18.99
C TYR A 30 14.68 -8.54 18.05
N GLY A 31 15.07 -7.47 17.36
CA GLY A 31 16.12 -7.47 16.36
C GLY A 31 15.63 -7.91 14.97
N ILE A 32 16.35 -7.45 13.94
CA ILE A 32 16.11 -7.81 12.54
C ILE A 32 16.15 -9.33 12.32
N PRO A 33 17.17 -10.09 12.80
CA PRO A 33 17.25 -11.53 12.50
C PRO A 33 16.02 -12.32 13.00
N SER A 34 15.59 -12.05 14.22
CA SER A 34 14.43 -12.71 14.85
C SER A 34 13.14 -12.37 14.11
N THR A 35 12.94 -11.09 13.79
CA THR A 35 11.72 -10.60 13.13
C THR A 35 11.61 -11.12 11.70
N LEU A 36 12.73 -11.16 10.97
CA LEU A 36 12.81 -11.75 9.62
C LEU A 36 12.46 -13.24 9.66
N ASN A 37 13.09 -14.00 10.57
CA ASN A 37 12.84 -15.43 10.71
C ASN A 37 11.38 -15.73 11.09
N ALA A 38 10.81 -14.97 12.04
CA ALA A 38 9.42 -15.12 12.44
C ALA A 38 8.44 -14.80 11.29
N SER A 39 8.72 -13.78 10.50
CA SER A 39 7.89 -13.40 9.35
C SER A 39 7.91 -14.49 8.27
N ASN A 40 9.11 -15.01 7.94
CA ASN A 40 9.24 -16.13 7.00
C ASN A 40 8.54 -17.39 7.52
N TYR A 41 8.65 -17.67 8.83
CA TYR A 41 7.94 -18.80 9.44
C TYR A 41 6.42 -18.68 9.28
N ILE A 42 5.83 -17.51 9.55
CA ILE A 42 4.39 -17.25 9.37
C ILE A 42 3.98 -17.41 7.90
N MET A 43 4.84 -17.05 6.94
CA MET A 43 4.59 -17.28 5.51
C MET A 43 4.43 -18.78 5.19
N PHE A 44 5.22 -19.65 5.82
CA PHE A 44 5.08 -21.11 5.65
C PHE A 44 3.90 -21.70 6.42
N ILE A 45 3.53 -21.13 7.57
CA ILE A 45 2.28 -21.49 8.25
C ILE A 45 1.08 -21.17 7.38
N ALA A 46 1.03 -19.99 6.76
CA ALA A 46 -0.05 -19.63 5.84
C ALA A 46 -0.12 -20.59 4.62
N LEU A 47 1.02 -21.05 4.10
CA LEU A 47 1.07 -22.09 3.08
C LEU A 47 0.50 -23.42 3.60
N GLN A 48 0.89 -23.85 4.80
CA GLN A 48 0.35 -25.06 5.43
C GLN A 48 -1.19 -24.96 5.57
N ARG A 49 -1.72 -23.81 6.00
CA ARG A 49 -3.17 -23.56 6.04
C ARG A 49 -3.84 -23.62 4.68
N CYS A 50 -3.16 -23.18 3.62
CA CYS A 50 -3.68 -23.32 2.26
C CYS A 50 -3.71 -24.78 1.81
N GLN A 51 -2.76 -25.61 2.26
CA GLN A 51 -2.78 -27.06 2.00
C GLN A 51 -3.92 -27.76 2.74
N ASP A 52 -4.22 -27.33 3.97
CA ASP A 52 -5.35 -27.85 4.77
C ASP A 52 -6.73 -27.67 4.09
N LEU A 53 -6.83 -26.79 3.09
CA LEU A 53 -8.05 -26.62 2.27
C LEU A 53 -8.35 -27.84 1.38
N ASN A 54 -7.39 -28.75 1.18
CA ASN A 54 -7.54 -29.98 0.41
C ASN A 54 -8.07 -29.78 -1.03
N HIS A 55 -7.73 -28.66 -1.66
CA HIS A 55 -8.03 -28.38 -3.06
C HIS A 55 -6.73 -28.35 -3.88
N ALA A 56 -6.71 -29.04 -5.03
CA ALA A 56 -5.51 -29.21 -5.86
C ALA A 56 -4.83 -27.88 -6.23
N ASP A 57 -5.64 -26.87 -6.54
CA ASP A 57 -5.13 -25.55 -6.97
C ASP A 57 -4.81 -24.57 -5.82
N ALA A 58 -5.10 -24.90 -4.55
CA ALA A 58 -4.95 -23.94 -3.45
C ALA A 58 -3.51 -23.46 -3.28
N THR A 59 -2.55 -24.37 -3.39
CA THR A 59 -1.12 -24.05 -3.31
C THR A 59 -0.64 -23.24 -4.52
N THR A 60 -1.19 -23.50 -5.70
CA THR A 60 -0.89 -22.74 -6.93
C THR A 60 -1.37 -21.30 -6.79
N VAL A 61 -2.62 -21.09 -6.38
CA VAL A 61 -3.19 -19.76 -6.12
C VAL A 61 -2.34 -19.01 -5.10
N TYR A 62 -2.00 -19.65 -3.98
CA TYR A 62 -1.15 -19.06 -2.95
C TYR A 62 0.21 -18.61 -3.49
N THR A 63 0.91 -19.51 -4.19
CA THR A 63 2.25 -19.25 -4.72
C THR A 63 2.24 -18.13 -5.75
N GLU A 64 1.28 -18.13 -6.68
CA GLU A 64 1.13 -17.08 -7.68
C GLU A 64 0.92 -15.71 -7.04
N GLN A 65 0.04 -15.60 -6.04
CA GLN A 65 -0.23 -14.32 -5.39
C GLN A 65 0.93 -13.83 -4.52
N LEU A 66 1.67 -14.74 -3.88
CA LEU A 66 2.89 -14.36 -3.16
C LEU A 66 3.98 -13.87 -4.10
N LEU A 67 4.13 -14.50 -5.28
CA LEU A 67 5.08 -14.02 -6.29
C LEU A 67 4.71 -12.62 -6.79
N GLU A 68 3.42 -12.35 -7.05
CA GLU A 68 2.96 -11.00 -7.40
C GLU A 68 3.25 -9.99 -6.28
N LEU A 69 2.98 -10.33 -5.02
CA LEU A 69 3.29 -9.47 -3.88
C LEU A 69 4.77 -9.06 -3.86
N HIS A 70 5.68 -10.03 -3.96
CA HIS A 70 7.12 -9.76 -3.96
C HIS A 70 7.58 -8.99 -5.20
N ARG A 71 6.97 -9.23 -6.37
CA ARG A 71 7.23 -8.43 -7.58
C ARG A 71 6.83 -6.96 -7.35
N GLY A 72 5.67 -6.71 -6.76
CA GLY A 72 5.22 -5.36 -6.39
C GLY A 72 6.19 -4.70 -5.39
N GLN A 73 6.48 -5.38 -4.29
CA GLN A 73 7.43 -4.88 -3.27
C GLN A 73 8.81 -4.58 -3.87
N GLY A 74 9.33 -5.48 -4.69
CA GLY A 74 10.62 -5.30 -5.35
C GLY A 74 10.66 -4.11 -6.30
N MET A 75 9.57 -3.79 -7.00
CA MET A 75 9.48 -2.59 -7.84
C MET A 75 9.59 -1.31 -7.00
N GLU A 76 8.85 -1.24 -5.88
CA GLU A 76 8.89 -0.10 -4.97
C GLU A 76 10.29 0.12 -4.37
N ILE A 77 10.89 -0.95 -3.84
CA ILE A 77 12.26 -0.94 -3.30
C ILE A 77 13.25 -0.51 -4.38
N TYR A 78 13.14 -1.07 -5.59
CA TYR A 78 14.04 -0.73 -6.70
C TYR A 78 13.99 0.76 -7.03
N TRP A 79 12.78 1.33 -7.15
CA TRP A 79 12.62 2.75 -7.42
C TRP A 79 13.22 3.61 -6.31
N ARG A 80 12.86 3.31 -5.05
CA ARG A 80 13.34 4.01 -3.84
C ARG A 80 14.87 4.01 -3.75
N ASP A 81 15.50 2.85 -3.91
CA ASP A 81 16.93 2.67 -3.67
C ASP A 81 17.79 3.13 -4.85
N ASN A 82 17.21 3.20 -6.07
CA ASN A 82 17.89 3.74 -7.26
C ASN A 82 17.48 5.18 -7.60
N PHE A 83 16.59 5.79 -6.80
CA PHE A 83 16.08 7.14 -7.00
C PHE A 83 15.44 7.37 -8.37
N ILE A 84 14.72 6.37 -8.86
CA ILE A 84 13.99 6.40 -10.14
C ILE A 84 12.52 6.62 -9.81
N CYS A 85 12.03 7.86 -10.00
CA CYS A 85 10.61 8.14 -9.82
C CYS A 85 9.80 7.38 -10.87
N PRO A 86 8.83 6.52 -10.51
CA PRO A 86 7.97 5.84 -11.48
C PRO A 86 6.99 6.81 -12.16
N SER A 87 6.36 6.37 -13.24
CA SER A 87 5.14 6.99 -13.78
C SER A 87 3.94 6.64 -12.89
N GLU A 88 2.82 7.34 -13.07
CA GLU A 88 1.59 6.98 -12.35
C GLU A 88 1.11 5.58 -12.75
N GLU A 89 1.22 5.21 -14.03
CA GLU A 89 0.85 3.89 -14.53
C GLU A 89 1.71 2.78 -13.92
N GLU A 90 3.03 3.00 -13.86
CA GLU A 90 3.96 2.07 -13.21
C GLU A 90 3.61 1.89 -11.73
N TYR A 91 3.36 2.99 -11.01
CA TYR A 91 2.91 2.95 -9.61
C TYR A 91 1.60 2.17 -9.45
N CYS A 92 0.63 2.37 -10.36
CA CYS A 92 -0.63 1.61 -10.35
C CYS A 92 -0.37 0.10 -10.52
N GLN A 93 0.49 -0.28 -11.47
CA GLN A 93 0.86 -1.68 -11.69
C GLN A 93 1.54 -2.29 -10.47
N MET A 94 2.48 -1.58 -9.85
CA MET A 94 3.14 -2.01 -8.62
C MET A 94 2.11 -2.23 -7.50
N THR A 95 1.19 -1.28 -7.32
CA THR A 95 0.17 -1.35 -6.27
C THR A 95 -0.81 -2.50 -6.48
N MET A 96 -1.19 -2.78 -7.73
CA MET A 96 -2.01 -3.94 -8.07
C MET A 96 -1.33 -5.25 -7.68
N LYS A 97 -0.01 -5.33 -7.83
CA LYS A 97 0.79 -6.51 -7.46
C LYS A 97 0.95 -6.64 -5.94
N LYS A 98 1.34 -5.57 -5.25
CA LYS A 98 1.58 -5.54 -3.80
C LYS A 98 0.29 -5.69 -2.99
N THR A 99 -0.63 -4.74 -3.15
CA THR A 99 -1.85 -4.64 -2.32
C THR A 99 -3.03 -5.39 -2.95
N GLY A 100 -3.19 -5.28 -4.28
CA GLY A 100 -4.23 -6.01 -5.01
C GLY A 100 -4.04 -7.53 -4.97
N GLY A 101 -2.79 -8.02 -4.99
CA GLY A 101 -2.46 -9.45 -4.92
C GLY A 101 -2.96 -10.14 -3.65
N LEU A 102 -2.96 -9.45 -2.50
CA LEU A 102 -3.51 -10.00 -1.25
C LEU A 102 -5.05 -10.09 -1.27
N PHE A 103 -5.73 -9.10 -1.84
CA PHE A 103 -7.19 -9.19 -2.04
C PHE A 103 -7.53 -10.33 -3.00
N MET A 104 -6.77 -10.44 -4.09
CA MET A 104 -6.97 -11.48 -5.09
C MET A 104 -6.66 -12.88 -4.55
N LEU A 105 -5.70 -13.03 -3.62
CA LEU A 105 -5.46 -14.29 -2.92
C LEU A 105 -6.71 -14.78 -2.18
N ALA A 106 -7.32 -13.90 -1.38
CA ALA A 106 -8.53 -14.25 -0.63
C ALA A 106 -9.67 -14.64 -1.58
N ILE A 107 -9.93 -13.82 -2.61
CA ILE A 107 -11.02 -14.07 -3.57
C ILE A 107 -10.78 -15.35 -4.35
N ARG A 108 -9.58 -15.58 -4.90
CA ARG A 108 -9.29 -16.78 -5.69
C ARG A 108 -9.40 -18.04 -4.86
N LEU A 109 -8.95 -18.02 -3.61
CA LEU A 109 -9.13 -19.16 -2.70
C LEU A 109 -10.62 -19.42 -2.42
N MET A 110 -11.44 -18.38 -2.19
CA MET A 110 -12.90 -18.54 -2.06
C MET A 110 -13.53 -19.09 -3.34
N GLN A 111 -13.08 -18.63 -4.51
CA GLN A 111 -13.57 -19.09 -5.80
C GLN A 111 -13.27 -20.56 -6.07
N LEU A 112 -12.25 -21.18 -5.46
CA LEU A 112 -12.03 -22.63 -5.60
C LEU A 112 -13.24 -23.45 -5.11
N PHE A 113 -13.97 -22.93 -4.11
CA PHE A 113 -15.11 -23.61 -3.48
C PHE A 113 -16.48 -23.00 -3.83
N SER A 114 -16.51 -22.05 -4.76
CA SER A 114 -17.74 -21.36 -5.18
C SER A 114 -18.06 -21.67 -6.64
N GLU A 115 -19.35 -21.71 -6.98
CA GLU A 115 -19.80 -21.76 -8.37
C GLU A 115 -19.61 -20.40 -9.08
N ASN A 116 -19.52 -19.31 -8.33
CA ASN A 116 -19.32 -17.98 -8.88
C ASN A 116 -17.85 -17.78 -9.32
N LYS A 117 -17.63 -17.78 -10.63
CA LYS A 117 -16.32 -17.53 -11.27
C LYS A 117 -16.20 -16.15 -11.93
N SER A 118 -16.99 -15.17 -11.50
CA SER A 118 -16.88 -13.79 -11.99
C SER A 118 -15.46 -13.23 -11.83
N ASP A 119 -15.09 -12.31 -12.72
CA ASP A 119 -13.80 -11.64 -12.64
C ASP A 119 -13.86 -10.47 -11.65
N PHE A 120 -13.17 -10.61 -10.52
CA PHE A 120 -13.06 -9.58 -9.48
C PHE A 120 -11.80 -8.73 -9.62
N SER A 121 -10.96 -8.95 -10.65
CA SER A 121 -9.65 -8.31 -10.79
C SER A 121 -9.72 -6.80 -10.85
N LYS A 122 -10.74 -6.25 -11.52
CA LYS A 122 -10.94 -4.80 -11.57
C LYS A 122 -11.28 -4.23 -10.20
N LEU A 123 -12.20 -4.87 -9.47
CA LEU A 123 -12.57 -4.43 -8.12
C LEU A 123 -11.37 -4.47 -7.17
N THR A 124 -10.62 -5.58 -7.12
CA THR A 124 -9.43 -5.69 -6.26
C THR A 124 -8.34 -4.68 -6.63
N SER A 125 -8.20 -4.35 -7.92
CA SER A 125 -7.25 -3.34 -8.38
C SER A 125 -7.65 -1.95 -7.90
N ILE A 126 -8.93 -1.58 -8.01
CA ILE A 126 -9.45 -0.30 -7.52
C ILE A 126 -9.27 -0.21 -5.99
N LEU A 127 -9.62 -1.26 -5.25
CA LEU A 127 -9.49 -1.28 -3.79
C LEU A 127 -8.02 -1.21 -3.36
N GLY A 128 -7.16 -2.01 -3.98
CA GLY A 128 -5.72 -2.00 -3.71
C GLY A 128 -5.09 -0.63 -3.96
N LEU A 129 -5.44 -0.01 -5.10
CA LEU A 129 -4.97 1.32 -5.45
C LEU A 129 -5.49 2.40 -4.49
N PHE A 130 -6.78 2.36 -4.14
CA PHE A 130 -7.33 3.30 -3.18
C PHE A 130 -6.66 3.18 -1.80
N PHE A 131 -6.47 1.95 -1.30
CA PHE A 131 -5.84 1.74 0.00
C PHE A 131 -4.41 2.27 0.04
N GLN A 132 -3.62 2.02 -1.01
CA GLN A 132 -2.24 2.50 -1.07
C GLN A 132 -2.18 4.03 -1.18
N ILE A 133 -2.97 4.63 -2.08
CA ILE A 133 -2.99 6.09 -2.24
C ILE A 133 -3.46 6.77 -0.95
N ARG A 134 -4.44 6.19 -0.25
CA ARG A 134 -4.89 6.68 1.05
C ARG A 134 -3.79 6.58 2.09
N ASP A 135 -3.04 5.48 2.15
CA ASP A 135 -1.91 5.32 3.08
C ASP A 135 -0.84 6.38 2.83
N ASP A 136 -0.45 6.54 1.56
CA ASP A 136 0.52 7.53 1.08
C ASP A 136 0.08 8.98 1.41
N TYR A 137 -1.21 9.28 1.24
CA TYR A 137 -1.78 10.58 1.58
C TYR A 137 -1.71 10.85 3.09
N LEU A 138 -2.19 9.90 3.91
CA LEU A 138 -2.23 10.04 5.36
C LEU A 138 -0.84 10.11 5.98
N ASN A 139 0.15 9.37 5.43
CA ASN A 139 1.54 9.45 5.88
C ASN A 139 2.07 10.89 5.84
N LEU A 140 1.67 11.66 4.84
CA LEU A 140 2.19 13.01 4.61
C LEU A 140 1.38 14.12 5.30
N CYS A 141 0.06 13.96 5.47
CA CYS A 141 -0.80 15.07 5.91
C CYS A 141 -1.60 14.86 7.20
N SER A 142 -1.63 13.66 7.79
CA SER A 142 -2.49 13.37 8.95
C SER A 142 -1.70 13.33 10.26
N GLU A 143 -2.06 14.23 11.19
CA GLU A 143 -1.45 14.31 12.51
C GLU A 143 -1.74 13.06 13.37
N ASP A 144 -2.96 12.53 13.33
CA ASP A 144 -3.32 11.25 13.97
C ASP A 144 -2.53 10.07 13.36
N TYR A 145 -2.26 10.12 12.06
CA TYR A 145 -1.45 9.09 11.41
C TYR A 145 0.03 9.22 11.81
N HIS A 146 0.53 10.43 12.07
CA HIS A 146 1.86 10.67 12.66
C HIS A 146 2.00 10.21 14.12
N GLN A 147 0.91 9.89 14.80
CA GLN A 147 0.96 9.21 16.10
C GLN A 147 1.02 7.68 15.92
N ASN A 148 0.46 7.16 14.83
CA ASN A 148 0.45 5.73 14.53
C ASN A 148 1.72 5.26 13.79
N LYS A 149 2.28 6.12 12.96
CA LYS A 149 3.60 6.03 12.30
C LYS A 149 4.49 7.16 12.81
N SER A 150 5.67 7.37 12.21
CA SER A 150 6.46 8.58 12.46
C SER A 150 6.06 9.73 11.52
N TYR A 151 6.37 10.98 11.90
CA TYR A 151 6.03 12.19 11.14
C TYR A 151 6.60 12.14 9.71
N CYS A 152 5.73 12.06 8.68
CA CYS A 152 6.10 11.93 7.26
C CYS A 152 7.22 10.89 7.03
N GLU A 153 6.97 9.66 7.47
CA GLU A 153 7.93 8.55 7.39
C GLU A 153 8.36 8.25 5.95
N ASP A 154 7.47 8.39 4.96
CA ASP A 154 7.78 8.16 3.53
C ASP A 154 8.98 9.03 3.07
N LEU A 155 9.13 10.24 3.64
CA LEU A 155 10.26 11.13 3.33
C LEU A 155 11.58 10.66 3.96
N THR A 156 11.52 9.97 5.10
CA THR A 156 12.69 9.34 5.73
C THR A 156 13.06 8.05 5.01
N GLU A 157 12.07 7.28 4.56
CA GLU A 157 12.27 6.08 3.74
C GLU A 157 12.86 6.44 2.36
N GLY A 158 12.58 7.65 1.86
CA GLY A 158 12.90 8.07 0.49
C GLY A 158 11.94 7.48 -0.54
N LYS A 159 10.75 7.07 -0.09
CA LYS A 159 9.73 6.37 -0.87
C LYS A 159 9.06 7.32 -1.87
N PHE A 160 8.80 6.80 -3.08
CA PHE A 160 8.03 7.51 -4.10
C PHE A 160 6.53 7.26 -3.88
N SER A 161 5.94 7.93 -2.91
CA SER A 161 4.49 7.84 -2.64
C SER A 161 3.68 8.67 -3.64
N PHE A 162 2.38 8.38 -3.78
CA PHE A 162 1.54 8.95 -4.84
C PHE A 162 1.59 10.49 -4.95
N PRO A 163 1.49 11.27 -3.85
CA PRO A 163 1.60 12.73 -3.93
C PRO A 163 2.99 13.21 -4.38
N LEU A 164 4.05 12.49 -4.00
CA LEU A 164 5.43 12.79 -4.39
C LEU A 164 5.67 12.51 -5.87
N ILE A 165 5.15 11.37 -6.39
CA ILE A 165 5.21 11.03 -7.81
C ILE A 165 4.55 12.12 -8.64
N HIS A 166 3.32 12.53 -8.28
CA HIS A 166 2.63 13.62 -8.96
C HIS A 166 3.47 14.89 -8.96
N ALA A 167 4.02 15.28 -7.82
CA ALA A 167 4.81 16.50 -7.69
C ALA A 167 6.04 16.50 -8.61
N ILE A 168 6.81 15.41 -8.59
CA ILE A 168 8.04 15.24 -9.37
C ILE A 168 7.73 15.22 -10.87
N ARG A 169 6.66 14.52 -11.28
CA ARG A 169 6.31 14.35 -12.69
C ARG A 169 5.64 15.59 -13.29
N SER A 170 4.84 16.32 -12.51
CA SER A 170 4.19 17.57 -12.95
C SER A 170 5.16 18.76 -13.01
N HIS A 171 6.26 18.72 -12.25
CA HIS A 171 7.26 19.78 -12.18
C HIS A 171 8.68 19.24 -12.46
N PRO A 172 8.97 18.74 -13.69
CA PRO A 172 10.21 18.01 -13.99
C PRO A 172 11.49 18.86 -13.88
N HIS A 173 11.36 20.20 -13.88
CA HIS A 173 12.47 21.13 -13.71
C HIS A 173 12.77 21.47 -12.24
N ASP A 174 11.91 21.08 -11.29
CA ASP A 174 12.15 21.25 -9.85
C ASP A 174 12.67 19.94 -9.25
N HIS A 175 13.95 19.93 -8.91
CA HIS A 175 14.62 18.76 -8.36
C HIS A 175 14.60 18.70 -6.82
N GLN A 176 13.97 19.66 -6.14
CA GLN A 176 14.04 19.76 -4.68
C GLN A 176 13.45 18.52 -3.99
N ILE A 177 12.30 18.03 -4.46
CA ILE A 177 11.64 16.86 -3.85
C ILE A 177 12.52 15.62 -3.99
N ILE A 178 13.05 15.34 -5.19
CA ILE A 178 13.98 14.21 -5.39
C ILE A 178 15.21 14.35 -4.49
N GLN A 179 15.77 15.56 -4.36
CA GLN A 179 16.92 15.80 -3.50
C GLN A 179 16.60 15.57 -2.02
N ILE A 180 15.40 15.92 -1.55
CA ILE A 180 14.95 15.65 -0.18
C ILE A 180 14.81 14.13 0.04
N LEU A 181 14.19 13.40 -0.90
CA LEU A 181 14.04 11.95 -0.81
C LEU A 181 15.40 11.24 -0.77
N ARG A 182 16.37 11.71 -1.58
CA ARG A 182 17.75 11.21 -1.55
C ARG A 182 18.45 11.37 -0.21
N GLN A 183 18.09 12.41 0.55
CA GLN A 183 18.69 12.65 1.86
C GLN A 183 18.15 11.73 2.95
N ARG A 184 17.02 11.03 2.72
CA ARG A 184 16.36 10.18 3.74
C ARG A 184 16.26 10.89 5.09
N THR A 185 15.83 12.15 5.02
CA THR A 185 15.98 13.09 6.13
C THR A 185 15.06 12.76 7.30
N THR A 186 15.57 12.91 8.51
CA THR A 186 14.78 12.90 9.75
C THR A 186 14.45 14.30 10.25
N LYS A 187 14.98 15.35 9.60
CA LYS A 187 14.85 16.75 10.05
C LYS A 187 13.43 17.26 9.78
N PRO A 188 12.67 17.69 10.81
CA PRO A 188 11.30 18.18 10.64
C PRO A 188 11.18 19.36 9.68
N GLU A 189 12.15 20.27 9.67
CA GLU A 189 12.13 21.46 8.81
C GLU A 189 12.22 21.11 7.31
N LEU A 190 13.02 20.11 6.94
CA LEU A 190 13.08 19.64 5.56
C LEU A 190 11.79 18.92 5.15
N LYS A 191 11.18 18.16 6.08
CA LYS A 191 9.88 17.52 5.86
C LYS A 191 8.78 18.57 5.63
N LYS A 192 8.68 19.58 6.50
CA LYS A 192 7.75 20.71 6.33
C LYS A 192 7.96 21.44 5.00
N HIS A 193 9.21 21.69 4.61
CA HIS A 193 9.52 22.29 3.30
C HIS A 193 8.98 21.42 2.15
N CYS A 194 9.20 20.10 2.19
CA CYS A 194 8.65 19.18 1.20
C CYS A 194 7.12 19.23 1.13
N LEU A 195 6.42 19.22 2.27
CA LEU A 195 4.95 19.35 2.32
C LEU A 195 4.46 20.68 1.72
N SER A 196 5.20 21.76 1.94
CA SER A 196 4.87 23.07 1.34
C SER A 196 4.97 23.03 -0.19
N LEU A 197 5.97 22.32 -0.75
CA LEU A 197 6.09 22.10 -2.19
C LEU A 197 4.95 21.25 -2.74
N LEU A 198 4.58 20.16 -2.04
CA LEU A 198 3.43 19.32 -2.43
C LEU A 198 2.13 20.12 -2.48
N THR A 199 1.93 21.03 -1.52
CA THR A 199 0.78 21.94 -1.50
C THR A 199 0.82 22.92 -2.67
N LYS A 200 1.98 23.58 -2.88
CA LYS A 200 2.19 24.52 -4.00
C LYS A 200 1.95 23.88 -5.36
N PHE A 201 2.35 22.61 -5.52
CA PHE A 201 2.19 21.86 -6.78
C PHE A 201 0.81 21.20 -6.93
N GLY A 202 -0.09 21.37 -5.96
CA GLY A 202 -1.44 20.80 -6.01
C GLY A 202 -1.49 19.28 -5.85
N SER A 203 -0.43 18.64 -5.35
CA SER A 203 -0.34 17.18 -5.25
C SER A 203 -1.34 16.58 -4.27
N PHE A 204 -1.62 17.25 -3.15
CA PHE A 204 -2.64 16.78 -2.21
C PHE A 204 -4.04 16.82 -2.82
N GLU A 205 -4.38 17.89 -3.54
CA GLU A 205 -5.66 18.02 -4.22
C GLU A 205 -5.80 16.97 -5.34
N TYR A 206 -4.74 16.76 -6.13
CA TYR A 206 -4.70 15.70 -7.14
C TYR A 206 -4.94 14.32 -6.53
N THR A 207 -4.29 14.03 -5.42
CA THR A 207 -4.42 12.77 -4.68
C THR A 207 -5.85 12.54 -4.19
N LEU A 208 -6.48 13.57 -3.60
CA LEU A 208 -7.87 13.52 -3.16
C LEU A 208 -8.83 13.29 -4.35
N LYS A 209 -8.63 13.98 -5.47
CA LYS A 209 -9.41 13.79 -6.70
C LYS A 209 -9.30 12.35 -7.22
N LYS A 210 -8.09 11.79 -7.25
CA LYS A 210 -7.88 10.38 -7.64
C LYS A 210 -8.61 9.42 -6.72
N MET A 211 -8.52 9.62 -5.40
CA MET A 211 -9.24 8.80 -4.42
C MET A 211 -10.76 8.88 -4.59
N GLN A 212 -11.31 10.06 -4.88
CA GLN A 212 -12.74 10.24 -5.16
C GLN A 212 -13.17 9.54 -6.46
N GLN A 213 -12.31 9.56 -7.49
CA GLN A 213 -12.55 8.83 -8.73
C GLN A 213 -12.59 7.31 -8.46
N LEU A 214 -11.59 6.77 -7.78
CA LEU A 214 -11.52 5.34 -7.44
C LEU A 214 -12.72 4.89 -6.60
N ARG A 215 -13.18 5.74 -5.67
CA ARG A 215 -14.43 5.51 -4.92
C ARG A 215 -15.62 5.32 -5.87
N LYS A 216 -15.83 6.24 -6.81
CA LYS A 216 -16.94 6.15 -7.78
C LYS A 216 -16.84 4.89 -8.64
N GLU A 217 -15.64 4.57 -9.11
CA GLU A 217 -15.37 3.36 -9.90
C GLU A 217 -15.65 2.08 -9.11
N ALA A 218 -15.31 2.04 -7.81
CA ALA A 218 -15.58 0.88 -6.95
C ALA A 218 -17.08 0.61 -6.79
N PHE A 219 -17.89 1.63 -6.51
CA PHE A 219 -19.35 1.48 -6.40
C PHE A 219 -19.97 1.03 -7.73
N ALA A 220 -19.50 1.59 -8.85
CA ALA A 220 -19.96 1.18 -10.18
C ALA A 220 -19.59 -0.28 -10.50
N GLU A 221 -18.39 -0.72 -10.10
CA GLU A 221 -17.95 -2.10 -10.34
C GLU A 221 -18.71 -3.10 -9.45
N VAL A 222 -18.98 -2.78 -8.18
CA VAL A 222 -19.81 -3.63 -7.30
C VAL A 222 -21.20 -3.82 -7.93
N LYS A 223 -21.86 -2.74 -8.33
CA LYS A 223 -23.17 -2.82 -9.01
C LYS A 223 -23.14 -3.68 -10.28
N LYS A 224 -22.04 -3.61 -11.04
CA LYS A 224 -21.85 -4.44 -12.25
C LYS A 224 -21.65 -5.93 -11.93
N LEU A 225 -20.97 -6.25 -10.83
CA LEU A 225 -20.74 -7.63 -10.38
C LEU A 225 -21.96 -8.26 -9.69
N GLY A 226 -22.99 -7.44 -9.42
CA GLY A 226 -24.24 -7.82 -8.77
C GLY A 226 -24.47 -6.96 -7.53
N ASP A 227 -25.69 -6.44 -7.38
CA ASP A 227 -26.05 -5.61 -6.22
C ASP A 227 -25.74 -6.37 -4.92
N ASN A 228 -24.94 -5.75 -4.05
CA ASN A 228 -24.49 -6.34 -2.79
C ASN A 228 -24.45 -5.26 -1.70
N ALA A 229 -25.52 -5.20 -0.91
CA ALA A 229 -25.70 -4.18 0.14
C ALA A 229 -24.58 -4.25 1.21
N GLU A 230 -24.13 -5.45 1.57
CA GLU A 230 -23.04 -5.62 2.55
C GLU A 230 -21.73 -5.03 2.00
N MET A 231 -21.41 -5.32 0.74
CA MET A 231 -20.23 -4.76 0.10
C MET A 231 -20.31 -3.24 -0.04
N GLU A 232 -21.49 -2.68 -0.34
CA GLU A 232 -21.68 -1.23 -0.38
C GLU A 232 -21.45 -0.58 0.98
N GLU A 233 -21.91 -1.18 2.08
CA GLU A 233 -21.62 -0.67 3.43
C GLU A 233 -20.14 -0.76 3.77
N VAL A 234 -19.46 -1.85 3.38
CA VAL A 234 -18.00 -1.96 3.51
C VAL A 234 -17.30 -0.85 2.72
N LEU A 235 -17.71 -0.58 1.48
CA LEU A 235 -17.16 0.51 0.68
C LEU A 235 -17.41 1.87 1.35
N LYS A 236 -18.61 2.14 1.87
CA LYS A 236 -18.91 3.39 2.58
C LYS A 236 -17.98 3.59 3.77
N ALA A 237 -17.79 2.56 4.60
CA ALA A 237 -16.89 2.61 5.75
C ALA A 237 -15.42 2.79 5.33
N MET A 238 -14.98 2.10 4.28
CA MET A 238 -13.60 2.18 3.77
C MET A 238 -13.27 3.53 3.14
N PHE A 239 -14.21 4.13 2.42
CA PHE A 239 -14.02 5.40 1.71
C PHE A 239 -14.27 6.65 2.57
N THR A 240 -14.34 6.49 3.90
CA THR A 240 -14.31 7.61 4.83
C THR A 240 -12.92 8.24 4.78
N ILE A 241 -12.79 9.32 4.01
CA ILE A 241 -11.56 10.12 3.93
C ILE A 241 -11.58 11.05 5.15
N PRO A 242 -10.62 10.96 6.09
CA PRO A 242 -10.48 12.01 7.08
C PRO A 242 -10.05 13.27 6.34
N TYR A 243 -10.92 14.26 6.29
CA TYR A 243 -10.53 15.60 5.89
C TYR A 243 -9.46 16.09 6.88
N PRO A 244 -8.41 16.80 6.44
CA PRO A 244 -7.70 17.67 7.37
C PRO A 244 -8.75 18.62 7.95
N ALA A 245 -8.85 18.69 9.28
CA ALA A 245 -9.65 19.72 9.92
C ALA A 245 -9.13 21.09 9.42
N GLU A 246 -10.05 21.93 8.94
CA GLU A 246 -9.77 23.34 8.64
C GLU A 246 -9.23 24.08 9.87
#